data_AF-A0A9X1GF10-F1
#
_entry.id   AF-A0A9X1GF10-F1
#
_cell.length_a   1.000
_cell.length_b   1.000
_cell.length_c   1.000
_cell.angle_alpha   90.00
_cell.angle_beta   90.00
_cell.angle_gamma   90.00
#
_symmetry.space_group_name_H-M   'P 1'
#
loop_
_entity.id
_entity.type
_entity.pdbx_description
1 polymer ?
#
loop_
_entity_poly.entity_id
_entity_poly.type
_entity_poly.pdbx_seq_one_letter_code
_entity_poly.pdbx_strand_id
1 'polypeptide(L)'
;MNLSFKDMKFMIEAVDNLIEKYQQRINEIEDLDEYEDEVSDLGNDIMFLSSLRKKIDESLNNSLTPQANTSSFRELFNSSLKNTKVKVITITSTLTNFLAAGEKNP
;
A
#
# COMPACT_ATOMS: atom_id res chain seq x y z
N MET A 1 16.21 6.77 5.77
CA MET A 1 16.81 5.78 4.85
C MET A 1 16.02 5.84 3.55
N ASN A 2 16.66 5.90 2.38
CA ASN A 2 15.95 5.85 1.10
C ASN A 2 15.93 4.40 0.62
N LEU A 3 14.80 3.72 0.79
CA LEU A 3 14.60 2.35 0.33
C LEU A 3 13.81 2.37 -0.97
N SER A 4 14.16 1.49 -1.91
CA SER A 4 13.40 1.37 -3.15
C SER A 4 12.04 0.69 -2.90
N PHE A 5 11.11 0.86 -3.85
CA PHE A 5 9.84 0.14 -3.84
C PHE A 5 10.03 -1.39 -3.72
N LYS A 6 11.02 -1.93 -4.44
CA LYS A 6 11.36 -3.35 -4.42
C LYS A 6 11.88 -3.79 -3.05
N ASP A 7 12.74 -2.98 -2.42
CA ASP A 7 13.26 -3.28 -1.08
C ASP A 7 12.14 -3.29 -0.05
N MET A 8 11.21 -2.32 -0.11
CA MET A 8 10.05 -2.27 0.78
C MET A 8 9.12 -3.47 0.60
N LYS A 9 8.86 -3.89 -0.64
CA LYS A 9 8.07 -5.12 -0.90
C LYS A 9 8.75 -6.37 -0.36
N PHE A 10 10.06 -6.51 -0.60
CA PHE A 10 10.83 -7.63 -0.06
C PHE A 10 10.78 -7.68 1.47
N MET A 11 10.90 -6.52 2.15
CA MET A 11 10.77 -6.47 3.61
C MET A 11 9.38 -6.89 4.09
N ILE A 12 8.30 -6.48 3.42
CA ILE A 12 6.94 -6.90 3.77
C ILE A 12 6.83 -8.43 3.66
N GLU A 13 7.28 -9.01 2.54
CA GLU A 13 7.26 -10.46 2.33
C GLU A 13 8.09 -11.22 3.38
N ALA A 14 9.26 -10.69 3.75
CA ALA A 14 10.10 -11.30 4.79
C ALA A 14 9.43 -11.26 6.16
N VAL A 15 8.80 -10.14 6.52
CA VAL A 15 8.04 -10.01 7.78
C VAL A 15 6.82 -10.94 7.80
N ASP A 16 6.09 -11.04 6.68
CA ASP A 16 4.92 -11.93 6.57
C ASP A 16 5.31 -13.40 6.75
N ASN A 17 6.41 -13.84 6.11
CA ASN A 17 6.94 -15.20 6.30
C ASN A 17 7.39 -15.46 7.75
N LEU A 18 7.99 -14.48 8.43
CA LEU A 18 8.42 -14.65 9.81
C LEU A 18 7.23 -14.76 10.77
N ILE A 19 6.21 -13.91 10.59
CA ILE A 19 4.96 -13.99 11.36
C ILE A 19 4.32 -15.38 11.18
N GLU A 20 4.24 -15.88 9.95
CA GLU A 20 3.69 -17.21 9.68
C GLU A 20 4.48 -18.31 10.41
N LYS A 21 5.81 -18.21 10.44
CA LYS A 21 6.66 -19.18 11.16
C LYS A 21 6.44 -19.15 12.67
N TYR A 22 6.27 -17.97 13.25
CA TYR A 22 5.98 -17.85 14.69
C TYR A 22 4.59 -18.38 15.02
N GLN A 23 3.59 -18.12 14.17
CA GLN A 23 2.25 -18.70 14.33
C GLN A 23 2.27 -20.23 14.21
N GLN A 24 3.02 -20.79 13.25
CA GLN A 24 3.21 -22.24 13.14
C GLN A 24 3.81 -22.82 14.42
N ARG A 25 4.84 -22.17 14.97
CA ARG A 25 5.49 -22.59 16.20
C ARG A 25 4.55 -22.54 17.40
N ILE A 26 3.76 -21.47 17.54
CA ILE A 26 2.74 -21.36 18.60
C ILE A 26 1.74 -22.52 18.47
N ASN A 27 1.20 -22.78 17.29
CA ASN A 27 0.23 -23.86 17.08
C ASN A 27 0.81 -25.26 17.41
N GLU A 28 2.13 -25.44 17.35
CA GLU A 28 2.80 -26.69 17.72
C GLU A 28 2.96 -26.85 19.25
N ILE A 29 2.99 -25.76 20.01
CA ILE A 29 3.38 -25.77 21.42
C ILE A 29 2.38 -25.11 22.39
N GLU A 30 1.28 -24.51 21.89
CA GLU A 30 0.33 -23.75 22.72
C GLU A 30 -0.39 -24.59 23.78
N ASP A 31 -0.57 -25.88 23.53
CA ASP A 31 -1.20 -26.82 24.46
C ASP A 31 -0.21 -27.42 25.48
N LEU A 32 1.08 -27.05 25.40
CA LEU A 32 2.14 -27.60 26.25
C LEU A 32 2.53 -26.59 27.34
N ASP A 33 2.13 -26.86 28.58
CA ASP A 33 2.40 -25.99 29.74
C ASP A 33 3.88 -25.61 29.91
N GLU A 34 4.82 -26.45 29.49
CA GLU A 34 6.28 -26.16 29.54
C GLU A 34 6.70 -24.97 28.67
N TYR A 35 5.89 -24.61 27.66
CA TYR A 35 6.22 -23.59 26.66
C TYR A 35 5.37 -22.32 26.77
N GLU A 36 4.65 -22.12 27.89
CA GLU A 36 3.81 -20.93 28.11
C GLU A 36 4.60 -19.61 27.91
N ASP A 37 5.84 -19.56 28.43
CA ASP A 37 6.73 -18.39 28.26
C ASP A 37 7.10 -18.17 26.79
N GLU A 38 7.45 -19.23 26.04
CA GLU A 38 7.79 -19.14 24.61
C GLU A 38 6.60 -18.66 23.79
N VAL A 39 5.39 -19.17 24.07
CA VAL A 39 4.15 -18.76 23.39
C VAL A 39 3.87 -17.27 23.62
N SER A 40 4.05 -16.79 24.84
CA SER A 40 3.89 -15.39 25.20
C SER A 40 4.90 -14.49 24.46
N ASP A 41 6.18 -14.88 24.45
CA ASP A 41 7.24 -14.15 23.75
C ASP A 41 6.97 -14.07 22.23
N LEU A 42 6.63 -15.20 21.61
CA LEU A 42 6.28 -15.26 20.19
C LEU A 42 5.03 -14.42 19.88
N GLY A 43 4.03 -14.42 20.76
CA GLY A 43 2.84 -13.59 20.64
C GLY A 43 3.18 -12.08 20.64
N ASN A 44 4.05 -11.66 21.55
CA ASN A 44 4.53 -10.27 21.62
C ASN A 44 5.30 -9.87 20.36
N ASP A 45 6.17 -10.75 19.88
CA ASP A 45 6.92 -10.54 18.63
C ASP A 45 5.99 -10.42 17.42
N ILE A 46 4.97 -11.26 17.31
CA ILE A 46 3.96 -11.17 16.24
C ILE A 46 3.26 -9.81 16.27
N MET A 47 2.90 -9.28 17.45
CA MET A 47 2.28 -7.95 17.56
C MET A 47 3.22 -6.83 17.09
N PHE A 48 4.51 -6.91 17.46
CA PHE A 48 5.53 -5.98 17.00
C PHE A 48 5.71 -6.05 15.47
N LEU A 49 5.88 -7.25 14.92
CA LEU A 49 6.09 -7.50 13.50
C LEU A 49 4.88 -7.04 12.67
N SER A 50 3.65 -7.29 13.14
CA SER A 50 2.42 -6.81 12.50
C SER A 50 2.38 -5.28 12.45
N SER A 51 2.80 -4.62 13.54
CA SER A 51 2.89 -3.16 13.61
C SER A 51 3.98 -2.61 12.68
N LEU A 52 5.13 -3.28 12.59
CA LEU A 52 6.21 -2.93 11.68
C LEU A 52 5.77 -3.06 10.22
N ARG A 53 5.17 -4.20 9.85
CA ARG A 53 4.61 -4.47 8.53
C ARG A 53 3.66 -3.36 8.10
N LYS A 54 2.74 -2.97 8.98
CA LYS A 54 1.77 -1.89 8.72
C LYS A 54 2.47 -0.57 8.43
N LYS A 55 3.47 -0.19 9.22
CA LYS A 55 4.24 1.05 8.99
C LYS A 55 5.00 1.04 7.66
N ILE A 56 5.55 -0.10 7.25
CA ILE A 56 6.23 -0.24 5.96
C ILE A 56 5.22 -0.10 4.82
N ASP A 57 4.05 -0.74 4.93
CA ASP A 57 2.99 -0.65 3.93
C ASP A 57 2.43 0.78 3.80
N GLU A 58 2.21 1.47 4.92
CA GLU A 58 1.82 2.89 4.93
C GLU A 58 2.87 3.78 4.25
N SER A 59 4.16 3.57 4.55
CA SER A 59 5.26 4.28 3.88
C SER A 59 5.27 4.03 2.37
N LEU A 60 4.98 2.79 1.95
CA LEU A 60 4.89 2.42 0.55
C LEU A 60 3.71 3.12 -0.15
N ASN A 61 2.53 3.09 0.46
CA ASN A 61 1.32 3.70 -0.10
C ASN A 61 1.44 5.24 -0.18
N ASN A 62 2.05 5.87 0.83
CA ASN A 62 2.34 7.31 0.82
C ASN A 62 3.35 7.69 -0.27
N SER A 63 4.30 6.80 -0.60
CA SER A 63 5.23 7.01 -1.71
C SER A 63 4.58 6.88 -3.09
N LEU A 64 3.47 6.14 -3.18
CA LEU A 64 2.71 5.91 -4.41
C LEU A 64 1.65 6.98 -4.67
N THR A 65 1.18 7.69 -3.65
CA THR A 65 0.33 8.87 -3.83
C THR A 65 1.18 10.06 -4.26
N PRO A 66 1.17 10.48 -5.53
CA PRO A 66 1.78 11.74 -5.89
C PRO A 66 0.95 12.80 -5.19
N GLN A 67 1.57 13.64 -4.36
CA GLN A 67 0.97 14.92 -4.03
C GLN A 67 0.86 15.66 -5.36
N ALA A 68 -0.31 15.57 -5.99
CA ALA A 68 -0.57 16.17 -7.29
C ALA A 68 -0.56 17.68 -7.10
N ASN A 69 0.62 18.29 -7.19
CA ASN A 69 0.78 19.70 -7.46
C ASN A 69 0.32 19.91 -8.91
N THR A 70 -0.99 19.97 -9.09
CA THR A 70 -1.68 20.22 -10.36
C THR A 70 -1.29 21.57 -10.98
N SER A 71 -0.67 22.46 -10.19
CA SER A 71 -0.10 23.73 -10.64
C SER A 71 1.05 23.55 -11.64
N SER A 72 1.99 22.63 -11.40
CA SER A 72 3.16 22.44 -12.27
C SER A 72 2.80 21.77 -13.60
N PHE A 73 1.82 20.87 -13.61
CA PHE A 73 1.30 20.28 -14.85
C PHE A 73 0.55 21.32 -15.69
N ARG A 74 -0.20 22.24 -15.06
CA ARG A 74 -0.95 23.29 -15.78
C ARG A 74 -0.02 24.30 -16.45
N GLU A 75 1.14 24.63 -15.86
CA GLU A 75 2.13 25.51 -16.49
C GLU A 75 2.83 24.88 -17.70
N LEU A 76 3.16 23.59 -17.65
CA LEU A 76 3.75 22.86 -18.78
C LEU A 76 2.77 22.76 -19.97
N PHE A 77 1.48 22.49 -19.72
CA PHE A 77 0.47 22.50 -20.77
C PHE A 77 0.22 23.90 -21.35
N ASN A 78 0.14 24.93 -20.49
CA ASN A 78 -0.12 26.30 -20.94
C ASN A 78 1.07 26.94 -21.68
N SER A 79 2.30 26.56 -21.36
CA SER A 79 3.50 27.02 -22.08
C SER A 79 3.67 26.29 -23.42
N SER A 80 3.31 25.01 -23.51
CA SER A 80 3.32 24.26 -24.77
C SER A 80 2.25 24.70 -25.78
N LEU A 81 1.09 25.20 -25.33
CA LEU A 81 0.03 25.69 -26.22
C LEU A 81 0.32 27.07 -26.83
N LYS A 82 1.26 27.85 -26.29
CA LYS A 82 1.59 29.18 -26.83
C LYS A 82 2.44 29.11 -28.10
N ASN A 83 3.12 27.98 -28.36
CA ASN A 83 4.09 27.86 -29.44
C ASN A 83 3.70 26.93 -30.59
N THR A 84 2.50 26.35 -30.59
CA THR A 84 2.11 25.47 -31.70
C THR A 84 0.62 25.54 -32.00
N LYS A 85 0.26 25.99 -33.21
CA LYS A 85 -1.08 25.78 -33.80
C LYS A 85 -1.26 24.28 -34.06
N VAL A 86 -1.53 23.49 -33.02
CA VAL A 86 -1.78 22.05 -33.15
C VAL A 86 -3.20 21.78 -32.67
N LYS A 87 -3.99 21.18 -33.57
CA LYS A 87 -5.37 20.74 -33.31
C LYS A 87 -5.38 19.81 -32.10
N VAL A 88 -6.14 20.19 -31.07
CA VAL A 88 -6.39 19.39 -29.87
C VAL A 88 -7.18 18.14 -30.27
N ILE A 89 -6.59 16.96 -30.14
CA ILE A 89 -7.31 15.69 -30.14
C ILE A 89 -7.65 15.38 -28.69
N THR A 90 -8.90 15.55 -28.32
CA THR A 90 -9.44 15.20 -27.01
C THR A 90 -9.54 13.69 -26.91
N ILE A 91 -8.68 13.06 -26.12
CA ILE A 91 -8.88 11.66 -25.69
C ILE A 91 -9.53 11.71 -24.31
N THR A 92 -10.87 11.67 -24.30
CA THR A 92 -11.64 11.32 -23.11
C THR A 92 -11.69 9.80 -23.01
N SER A 93 -10.93 9.21 -22.09
CA SER A 93 -11.19 7.86 -21.60
C SER A 93 -11.51 7.90 -20.10
N THR A 94 -12.81 7.87 -19.87
CA THR A 94 -13.62 7.66 -18.68
C THR A 94 -13.00 6.79 -17.59
N LEU A 95 -12.74 7.39 -16.44
CA LEU A 95 -12.88 6.73 -15.14
C LEU A 95 -13.86 7.58 -14.33
N THR A 96 -14.65 6.91 -13.49
CA THR A 96 -15.69 7.46 -12.61
C THR A 96 -17.08 7.52 -13.24
N ASN A 97 -17.75 6.38 -13.29
CA ASN A 97 -19.03 6.23 -12.59
C ASN A 97 -19.10 4.79 -12.05
N PHE A 98 -18.38 4.57 -10.96
CA PHE A 98 -18.81 3.64 -9.93
C PHE A 98 -20.26 4.00 -9.57
N LEU A 99 -21.16 3.02 -9.67
CA LEU A 99 -22.09 2.72 -8.58
C LEU A 99 -22.84 3.92 -7.96
N ALA A 100 -23.45 4.79 -8.78
CA ALA A 100 -24.62 5.55 -8.37
C ALA A 100 -25.85 4.73 -8.76
N ALA A 101 -26.13 3.70 -7.98
CA ALA A 101 -27.46 3.13 -7.88
C ALA A 101 -28.42 4.24 -7.43
N GLY A 102 -29.49 4.47 -8.18
CA GLY A 102 -30.56 5.36 -7.78
C GLY A 102 -31.52 5.67 -8.91
N GLU A 103 -32.75 5.17 -8.77
CA GLU A 103 -33.97 5.56 -9.50
C GLU A 103 -34.16 4.93 -10.89
N LYS A 104 -34.82 3.77 -10.95
CA LYS A 104 -36.29 3.57 -11.06
C LYS A 104 -36.87 4.09 -12.38
N ASN A 105 -37.41 3.16 -13.18
CA ASN A 105 -38.78 3.17 -13.75
C ASN A 105 -38.90 2.17 -14.93
N PRO A 106 -40.12 1.70 -15.24
CA PRO A 106 -41.12 2.54 -15.93
C PRO A 106 -42.16 3.18 -15.00
#